data_AF-A0A8X7T7H7-F1
#
_entry.id   AF-A0A8X7T7H7-F1
#
_cell.length_a   1.000
_cell.length_b   1.000
_cell.length_c   1.000
_cell.angle_alpha   90.00
_cell.angle_beta   90.00
_cell.angle_gamma   90.00
#
_symmetry.space_group_name_H-M   'P 1'
#
loop_
_entity.id
_entity.type
_entity.pdbx_description
1 polymer ?
#
loop_
_entity_poly.entity_id
_entity_poly.type
_entity_poly.pdbx_seq_one_letter_code
_entity_poly.pdbx_strand_id
1 'polypeptide(L)'
;MRATALRLAHQGAFRSSSRACAPSVQPKFQPHFSRFTAENITKWVPTFAVWGGGAAVAATLFLSSVPRYQVDILHKLPFIASYFTGKSTSPRISFG
;
A
#
# COMPACT_ATOMS: atom_id res chain seq x y z
N MET A 1 16.90 56.56 -41.79
CA MET A 1 16.69 56.03 -40.42
C MET A 1 16.16 54.59 -40.46
N ARG A 2 17.00 53.56 -40.72
CA ARG A 2 16.52 52.15 -40.81
C ARG A 2 17.54 51.07 -40.44
N ALA A 3 18.62 51.40 -39.71
CA ALA A 3 19.67 50.43 -39.38
C ALA A 3 19.68 49.96 -37.91
N THR A 4 18.85 50.56 -37.05
CA THR A 4 18.93 50.33 -35.59
C THR A 4 17.97 49.25 -35.07
N ALA A 5 16.95 48.87 -35.86
CA ALA A 5 15.89 47.96 -35.42
C ALA A 5 16.26 46.46 -35.49
N LEU A 6 17.25 46.07 -36.32
CA LEU A 6 17.62 44.67 -36.51
C LEU A 6 18.64 44.13 -35.48
N ARG A 7 19.12 44.96 -34.56
CA ARG A 7 20.11 44.54 -33.55
C ARG A 7 19.50 44.17 -32.19
N LEU A 8 18.24 44.51 -31.95
CA LEU A 8 17.53 44.24 -30.69
C LEU A 8 16.80 42.90 -30.65
N ALA A 9 16.60 42.23 -31.79
CA ALA A 9 15.93 40.92 -31.85
C ALA A 9 16.83 39.72 -31.49
N HIS A 10 18.15 39.92 -31.35
CA HIS A 10 19.10 38.83 -31.07
C HIS A 10 19.35 38.57 -29.57
N GLN A 11 18.73 39.30 -28.65
CA GLN A 11 19.06 39.22 -27.21
C GLN A 11 18.17 38.25 -26.40
N GLY A 12 17.23 37.54 -27.03
CA GLY A 12 16.23 36.74 -26.31
C GLY A 12 16.58 35.27 -26.04
N ALA A 13 17.66 34.73 -26.61
CA ALA A 13 17.77 33.29 -26.82
C ALA A 13 18.90 32.58 -26.05
N PHE A 14 19.34 33.06 -24.88
CA PHE A 14 20.16 32.23 -23.99
C PHE A 14 19.86 32.56 -22.53
N ARG A 15 18.70 32.11 -22.03
CA ARG A 15 18.62 31.78 -20.61
C ARG A 15 19.47 30.52 -20.43
N SER A 16 20.73 30.73 -20.04
CA SER A 16 21.53 29.72 -19.35
C SER A 16 20.62 29.10 -18.29
N SER A 17 20.10 27.90 -18.56
CA SER A 17 19.43 27.13 -17.53
C SER A 17 20.51 26.81 -16.50
N SER A 18 20.42 27.43 -15.33
CA SER A 18 21.29 27.19 -14.19
C SER A 18 21.14 25.74 -13.70
N ARG A 19 21.64 24.77 -14.44
CA ARG A 19 21.86 23.38 -14.03
C ARG A 19 23.35 23.03 -13.95
N ALA A 20 24.22 24.02 -14.03
CA ALA A 20 25.66 23.84 -13.80
C ALA A 20 26.01 23.54 -12.33
N CYS A 21 25.07 23.72 -11.39
CA CYS A 21 25.23 23.43 -9.96
C CYS A 21 24.12 22.51 -9.40
N ALA A 22 23.60 21.57 -10.18
CA ALA A 22 22.89 20.44 -9.57
C ALA A 22 23.95 19.44 -9.11
N PRO A 23 23.96 18.99 -7.83
CA PRO A 23 24.85 17.93 -7.38
C PRO A 23 24.72 16.75 -8.35
N SER A 24 25.84 16.15 -8.73
CA SER A 24 25.81 14.95 -9.55
C SER A 24 24.99 13.90 -8.81
N VAL A 25 23.76 13.64 -9.24
CA VAL A 25 22.98 12.50 -8.75
C VAL A 25 23.73 11.29 -9.25
N GLN A 26 24.59 10.73 -8.40
CA GLN A 26 25.29 9.49 -8.71
C GLN A 26 24.20 8.42 -8.88
N PRO A 27 24.09 7.79 -10.06
CA PRO A 27 23.11 6.74 -10.25
C PRO A 27 23.46 5.58 -9.32
N LYS A 28 22.73 5.47 -8.21
CA LYS A 28 22.82 4.33 -7.31
C LYS A 28 22.09 3.18 -7.96
N PHE A 29 22.73 2.02 -8.02
CA PHE A 29 22.08 0.79 -8.47
C PHE A 29 20.81 0.57 -7.64
N GLN A 30 19.65 0.57 -8.32
CA GLN A 30 18.36 0.25 -7.72
C GLN A 30 18.05 -1.20 -8.06
N PRO A 31 18.07 -2.14 -7.10
CA PRO A 31 17.71 -3.52 -7.39
C PRO A 31 16.23 -3.56 -7.80
N HIS A 32 15.97 -3.97 -9.04
CA HIS A 32 14.63 -4.18 -9.56
C HIS A 32 14.59 -5.52 -10.31
N PHE A 33 13.47 -6.24 -10.19
CA PHE A 33 13.21 -7.42 -11.00
C PHE A 33 12.20 -7.05 -12.08
N SER A 34 12.64 -7.01 -13.34
CA SER A 34 11.84 -6.47 -14.45
C SER A 34 11.35 -5.05 -14.12
N ARG A 35 10.03 -4.86 -13.95
CA ARG A 35 9.40 -3.56 -13.62
C ARG A 35 9.07 -3.36 -12.14
N PHE A 36 9.39 -4.35 -11.30
CA PHE A 36 9.16 -4.28 -9.86
C PHE A 36 10.41 -3.82 -9.13
N THR A 37 10.39 -2.57 -8.66
CA THR A 37 11.39 -2.01 -7.74
C THR A 37 10.77 -1.90 -6.34
N ALA A 38 11.60 -2.02 -5.30
CA ALA A 38 11.16 -1.90 -3.91
C ALA A 38 10.37 -0.59 -3.67
N GLU A 39 10.83 0.52 -4.25
CA GLU A 39 10.19 1.83 -4.14
C GLU A 39 8.79 1.86 -4.78
N ASN A 40 8.55 1.08 -5.83
CA ASN A 40 7.24 0.99 -6.46
C ASN A 40 6.30 0.12 -5.64
N ILE A 41 6.79 -0.97 -5.06
CA ILE A 41 5.96 -1.87 -4.22
C ILE A 41 5.49 -1.14 -2.96
N THR A 42 6.38 -0.37 -2.30
CA THR A 42 6.03 0.34 -1.07
C THR A 42 4.93 1.38 -1.27
N LYS A 43 4.83 2.00 -2.45
CA LYS A 43 3.75 2.93 -2.80
C LYS A 43 2.36 2.28 -2.80
N TRP A 44 2.28 0.97 -3.03
CA TRP A 44 1.02 0.21 -3.02
C TRP A 44 0.63 -0.31 -1.64
N VAL A 45 1.50 -0.20 -0.63
CA VAL A 45 1.21 -0.69 0.73
C VAL A 45 -0.12 -0.15 1.28
N PRO A 46 -0.47 1.14 1.17
CA PRO A 46 -1.76 1.62 1.66
C PRO A 46 -2.95 0.99 0.93
N THR A 47 -2.85 0.76 -0.40
CA THR A 47 -3.93 0.09 -1.14
C THR A 47 -4.10 -1.34 -0.67
N PHE A 48 -3.00 -2.07 -0.51
CA PHE A 48 -3.05 -3.45 -0.04
C PHE A 48 -3.51 -3.55 1.41
N ALA A 49 -3.23 -2.54 2.23
CA ALA A 49 -3.77 -2.46 3.58
C ALA A 49 -5.30 -2.33 3.57
N VAL A 50 -5.85 -1.44 2.74
CA VAL A 50 -7.31 -1.25 2.62
C VAL A 50 -7.99 -2.49 2.05
N TRP A 51 -7.50 -3.00 0.92
CA TRP A 51 -8.07 -4.19 0.28
C TRP A 51 -7.86 -5.46 1.09
N GLY A 52 -6.69 -5.64 1.69
CA GLY A 52 -6.39 -6.76 2.58
C GLY A 52 -7.25 -6.74 3.84
N GLY A 53 -7.42 -5.56 4.46
CA GLY A 53 -8.33 -5.38 5.59
C GLY A 53 -9.78 -5.68 5.24
N GLY A 54 -10.29 -5.11 4.14
CA GLY A 54 -11.66 -5.36 3.68
C GLY A 54 -11.89 -6.84 3.32
N ALA A 55 -10.96 -7.47 2.61
CA ALA A 55 -11.03 -8.89 2.28
C ALA A 55 -10.99 -9.78 3.53
N ALA A 56 -10.17 -9.44 4.52
CA ALA A 56 -10.12 -10.17 5.79
C ALA A 56 -11.45 -10.09 6.55
N VAL A 57 -12.08 -8.91 6.61
CA VAL A 57 -13.40 -8.73 7.21
C VAL A 57 -14.44 -9.56 6.46
N ALA A 58 -14.47 -9.49 5.13
CA ALA A 58 -15.39 -10.28 4.32
C ALA A 58 -15.20 -11.79 4.55
N ALA A 59 -13.94 -12.27 4.50
CA ALA A 59 -13.61 -13.66 4.78
C ALA A 59 -14.05 -14.07 6.20
N THR A 60 -13.89 -13.20 7.19
CA THR A 60 -14.34 -13.45 8.56
C THR A 60 -15.84 -13.67 8.64
N LEU A 61 -16.62 -12.84 7.92
CA LEU A 61 -18.07 -12.97 7.85
C LEU A 61 -18.50 -14.26 7.14
N PHE A 62 -17.89 -14.59 5.99
CA PHE A 62 -18.20 -15.82 5.26
C PHE A 62 -17.80 -17.09 6.02
N LEU A 63 -16.66 -17.09 6.71
CA LEU A 63 -16.18 -18.25 7.48
C LEU A 63 -16.78 -18.33 8.89
N SER A 64 -17.58 -17.35 9.33
CA SER A 64 -18.21 -17.36 10.64
C SER A 64 -19.09 -18.60 10.89
N SER A 65 -19.63 -19.24 9.84
CA SER A 65 -20.41 -20.48 9.96
C SER A 65 -19.55 -21.73 10.21
N VAL A 66 -18.23 -21.66 10.02
CA VAL A 66 -17.33 -22.81 10.15
C VAL A 66 -16.86 -22.91 11.61
N PRO A 67 -17.17 -24.00 12.34
CA PRO A 67 -16.84 -24.11 13.76
C PRO A 67 -15.34 -23.96 14.06
N ARG A 68 -14.48 -24.45 13.16
CA ARG A 68 -13.02 -24.35 13.30
C ARG A 68 -12.52 -22.90 13.25
N TYR A 69 -13.09 -22.08 12.36
CA TYR A 69 -12.72 -20.67 12.24
C TYR A 69 -13.13 -19.85 13.46
N GLN A 70 -14.25 -20.20 14.09
CA GLN A 70 -14.71 -19.55 15.33
C GLN A 70 -13.71 -19.75 16.48
N VAL A 71 -13.23 -20.97 16.68
CA VAL A 71 -12.30 -21.31 17.77
C VAL A 71 -10.92 -20.71 17.54
N ASP A 72 -10.44 -20.71 16.30
CA ASP A 72 -9.07 -20.29 15.98
C ASP A 72 -8.93 -18.76 15.90
N ILE A 73 -9.94 -18.06 15.34
CA ILE A 73 -9.86 -16.62 15.07
C ILE A 73 -10.81 -15.82 15.96
N LEU A 74 -12.10 -16.16 15.98
CA LEU A 74 -13.11 -15.31 16.64
C LEU A 74 -13.00 -15.34 18.17
N HIS A 75 -12.63 -16.47 18.76
CA HIS A 75 -12.43 -16.59 20.22
C HIS A 75 -11.16 -15.89 20.72
N LYS A 76 -10.23 -15.52 19.82
CA LYS A 76 -9.00 -14.77 20.18
C LYS A 76 -9.21 -13.26 20.21
N LEU A 77 -10.34 -12.77 19.71
CA LEU A 77 -10.63 -11.34 19.65
C LEU A 77 -11.33 -10.89 20.94
N PRO A 78 -10.69 -10.04 21.78
CA PRO A 78 -11.16 -9.76 23.14
C PRO A 78 -12.53 -9.07 23.21
N PHE A 79 -12.95 -8.39 22.13
CA PHE A 79 -14.22 -7.66 22.09
C PHE A 79 -15.40 -8.46 21.54
N ILE A 80 -15.16 -9.48 20.70
CA ILE A 80 -16.23 -10.24 20.05
C ILE A 80 -16.30 -11.71 20.51
N ALA A 81 -15.29 -12.19 21.25
CA ALA A 81 -15.25 -13.57 21.72
C ALA A 81 -16.52 -13.99 22.47
N SER A 82 -17.04 -13.14 23.37
CA SER A 82 -18.22 -13.41 24.19
C SER A 82 -19.49 -13.71 23.39
N TYR A 83 -19.65 -13.16 22.19
CA TYR A 83 -20.79 -13.44 21.31
C TYR A 83 -20.74 -14.85 20.69
N PHE A 84 -19.53 -15.39 20.49
CA PHE A 84 -19.31 -16.67 19.82
C PHE A 84 -19.04 -17.84 20.78
N THR A 85 -18.76 -17.58 22.06
CA THR A 85 -18.50 -18.63 23.08
C THR A 85 -19.73 -19.51 23.37
N GLY A 86 -20.96 -19.00 23.20
CA GLY A 86 -22.19 -19.71 23.56
C GLY A 86 -22.66 -20.80 22.58
N LYS A 87 -22.05 -20.93 21.39
CA LYS A 87 -22.53 -21.85 20.34
C LYS A 87 -21.74 -23.16 20.21
N SER A 88 -20.62 -23.31 20.93
CA SER A 88 -19.75 -24.51 20.85
C SER A 88 -19.90 -25.46 22.04
N THR A 89 -20.98 -25.37 22.83
CA THR A 89 -21.25 -26.35 23.89
C THR A 89 -21.89 -27.59 23.29
N SER A 90 -21.08 -28.49 22.73
CA SER A 90 -21.50 -29.88 22.59
C SER A 90 -21.66 -30.44 24.01
N PRO A 91 -22.86 -30.88 24.43
CA PRO A 91 -22.99 -31.57 25.70
C PRO A 91 -22.17 -32.85 25.57
N ARG A 92 -21.04 -32.93 26.28
CA ARG A 92 -20.35 -34.20 26.49
C ARG A 92 -21.28 -35.01 27.37
N ILE A 93 -22.03 -35.92 26.74
CA ILE A 93 -22.88 -36.88 27.44
C ILE A 93 -21.93 -37.74 28.27
N SER A 94 -21.84 -37.42 29.56
CA SER A 94 -21.17 -38.22 30.57
C SER A 94 -22.11 -39.38 30.87
N PHE A 95 -21.87 -40.53 30.25
CA PHE A 95 -22.43 -41.77 30.77
C PHE A 95 -21.67 -42.10 32.06
N GLY A 96 -22.45 -42.34 33.12
CA GLY A 96 -21.96 -42.63 34.47
C GLY A 96 -21.17 -43.94 34.57
#